data_AF-A0A356Z8W9-F1
#
_entry.id   AF-A0A356Z8W9-F1
#
_cell.length_a   1.000
_cell.length_b   1.000
_cell.length_c   1.000
_cell.angle_alpha   90.00
_cell.angle_beta   90.00
_cell.angle_gamma   90.00
#
_symmetry.space_group_name_H-M   'P 1'
#
loop_
_entity.id
_entity.type
_entity.pdbx_description
1 polymer ?
#
loop_
_entity_poly.entity_id
_entity_poly.type
_entity_poly.pdbx_seq_one_letter_code
_entity_poly.pdbx_strand_id
1 'polypeptide(L)'
;MSAVINRATSGQSNKKVKGGVGMNSKRATDILNSAANITVTHNGTAVWIENVEGDFAEIHYRESRKKLRVPVGELQENESAF
;
A
#
# COMPACT_ATOMS: atom_id res chain seq x y z
N MET A 1 48.92 20.43 10.69
CA MET A 1 47.89 20.59 11.74
C MET A 1 46.79 21.48 11.20
N SER A 2 45.68 20.90 10.73
CA SER A 2 44.51 21.68 10.27
C SER A 2 43.22 20.89 10.51
N ALA A 3 42.40 21.48 11.39
CA ALA A 3 40.95 21.44 11.59
C ALA A 3 40.16 20.12 11.43
N VAL A 4 39.61 19.68 12.57
CA VAL A 4 38.51 18.71 12.69
C VAL A 4 37.20 19.42 12.37
N ILE A 5 36.46 18.96 11.36
CA ILE A 5 35.08 19.35 11.12
C ILE A 5 34.31 18.05 10.92
N ASN A 6 33.39 17.74 11.83
CA ASN A 6 32.21 16.96 11.49
C ASN A 6 31.09 17.37 12.44
N ARG A 7 30.36 18.39 11.99
CA ARG A 7 29.17 18.93 12.60
C ARG A 7 28.05 17.89 12.46
N ALA A 8 27.54 17.42 13.59
CA ALA A 8 26.33 16.62 13.63
C ALA A 8 25.15 17.44 13.06
N THR A 9 24.55 16.94 11.98
CA THR A 9 23.18 17.30 11.61
C THR A 9 22.35 16.04 11.69
N SER A 10 21.80 15.83 12.89
CA SER A 10 20.54 15.12 13.10
C SER A 10 19.43 15.84 12.31
N GLY A 11 18.52 15.06 11.74
CA GLY A 11 17.28 15.53 11.14
C GLY A 11 17.29 15.46 9.62
N GLN A 12 16.63 14.47 9.04
CA GLN A 12 15.19 14.56 8.75
C GLN A 12 14.77 13.32 7.94
N SER A 13 13.92 12.52 8.60
CA SER A 13 12.92 11.60 8.05
C SER A 13 13.08 11.13 6.60
N ASN A 14 13.32 9.81 6.47
CA ASN A 14 13.16 9.03 5.26
C ASN A 14 11.97 9.51 4.40
N LYS A 15 12.23 10.33 3.38
CA LYS A 15 11.33 10.47 2.23
C LYS A 15 11.39 9.15 1.48
N LYS A 16 10.56 8.19 1.92
CA LYS A 16 10.19 7.03 1.12
C LYS A 16 9.57 7.60 -0.15
N VAL A 17 10.32 7.49 -1.24
CA VAL A 17 9.93 7.88 -2.58
C VAL A 17 8.52 7.36 -2.87
N LYS A 18 7.63 8.26 -3.31
CA LYS A 18 6.28 7.91 -3.77
C LYS A 18 6.40 7.01 -4.99
N GLY A 19 6.26 5.72 -4.77
CA GLY A 19 6.01 4.69 -5.77
C GLY A 19 5.29 3.57 -5.01
N GLY A 20 4.04 3.31 -5.39
CA GLY A 20 3.05 2.43 -4.72
C GLY A 20 3.54 1.76 -3.44
N VAL A 21 3.07 2.24 -2.27
CA VAL A 21 3.30 1.50 -1.03
C VAL A 21 2.57 0.17 -1.16
N GLY A 22 3.33 -0.90 -1.47
CA GLY A 22 2.81 -2.26 -1.46
C GLY A 22 2.11 -2.52 -0.13
N MET A 23 0.88 -2.99 -0.22
CA MET A 23 0.03 -3.23 0.93
C MET A 23 0.56 -4.45 1.71
N ASN A 24 0.30 -4.49 3.02
CA ASN A 24 0.55 -5.66 3.86
C ASN A 24 -0.79 -6.23 4.33
N SER A 25 -0.86 -7.54 4.60
CA SER A 25 -2.05 -8.27 5.04
C SER A 25 -2.81 -7.57 6.16
N LYS A 26 -2.10 -7.08 7.19
CA LYS A 26 -2.70 -6.28 8.27
C LYS A 26 -3.47 -5.06 7.75
N ARG A 27 -2.93 -4.34 6.76
CA ARG A 27 -3.58 -3.17 6.16
C ARG A 27 -4.75 -3.56 5.26
N ALA A 28 -4.61 -4.65 4.50
CA ALA A 28 -5.71 -5.18 3.69
C ALA A 28 -6.90 -5.61 4.56
N THR A 29 -6.66 -6.27 5.69
CA THR A 29 -7.69 -6.61 6.67
C THR A 29 -8.31 -5.36 7.31
N ASP A 30 -7.51 -4.34 7.60
CA ASP A 30 -7.99 -3.05 8.12
C ASP A 30 -8.95 -2.37 7.13
N ILE A 31 -8.62 -2.39 5.84
CA ILE A 31 -9.47 -1.88 4.75
C ILE A 31 -10.76 -2.68 4.62
N LEU A 32 -10.68 -4.01 4.65
CA LEU A 32 -11.85 -4.88 4.59
C LEU A 32 -12.83 -4.61 5.75
N ASN A 33 -12.31 -4.34 6.95
CA ASN A 33 -13.11 -4.02 8.14
C ASN A 33 -13.49 -2.53 8.25
N SER A 34 -12.92 -1.67 7.40
CA SER A 34 -13.17 -0.24 7.43
C SER A 34 -14.36 0.09 6.53
N ALA A 35 -15.30 0.90 7.04
CA ALA A 35 -16.37 1.47 6.23
C ALA A 35 -15.87 2.58 5.27
N ALA A 36 -14.58 2.93 5.33
CA ALA A 36 -14.00 3.90 4.44
C ALA A 36 -13.91 3.33 3.02
N ASN A 37 -14.28 4.14 2.02
CA ASN A 37 -14.27 3.77 0.60
C ASN A 37 -12.83 3.83 0.05
N ILE A 38 -11.93 3.04 0.64
CA ILE A 38 -10.50 3.02 0.32
C ILE A 38 -10.34 2.35 -1.05
N THR A 39 -9.70 3.06 -1.98
CA THR A 39 -9.46 2.53 -3.31
C THR A 39 -8.19 1.70 -3.31
N VAL A 40 -8.34 0.41 -3.60
CA VAL A 40 -7.22 -0.52 -3.79
C VAL A 40 -7.05 -0.77 -5.28
N THR A 41 -5.82 -0.81 -5.74
CA THR A 41 -5.49 -1.15 -7.13
C THR A 41 -4.59 -2.37 -7.18
N HIS A 42 -4.78 -3.18 -8.21
CA HIS A 42 -3.91 -4.28 -8.58
C HIS A 42 -3.43 -4.05 -10.01
N ASN A 43 -2.11 -3.93 -10.20
CA ASN A 43 -1.51 -3.57 -11.50
C ASN A 43 -2.12 -2.30 -12.14
N GLY A 44 -2.53 -1.33 -11.32
CA GLY A 44 -3.15 -0.07 -11.79
C GLY A 44 -4.65 -0.14 -12.05
N THR A 45 -5.28 -1.32 -11.96
CA THR A 45 -6.75 -1.47 -12.08
C THR A 45 -7.39 -1.45 -10.70
N ALA A 46 -8.52 -0.74 -10.56
CA ALA A 46 -9.24 -0.66 -9.30
C ALA A 46 -9.93 -1.99 -8.94
N VAL A 47 -9.74 -2.43 -7.70
CA VAL A 47 -10.24 -3.70 -7.18
C VAL A 47 -10.88 -3.49 -5.81
N TRP A 48 -11.84 -4.34 -5.49
CA TRP A 48 -12.35 -4.52 -4.13
C TRP A 48 -11.65 -5.71 -3.51
N ILE A 49 -11.28 -5.59 -2.23
CA ILE A 49 -10.85 -6.75 -1.44
C ILE A 49 -12.12 -7.39 -0.88
N GLU A 50 -12.37 -8.65 -1.21
CA GLU A 50 -13.49 -9.42 -0.67
C GLU A 50 -13.07 -10.25 0.56
N ASN A 51 -11.82 -10.70 0.60
CA ASN A 51 -11.28 -11.52 1.69
C ASN A 51 -9.75 -11.41 1.78
N VAL A 52 -9.20 -11.67 2.96
CA VAL A 52 -7.74 -11.69 3.20
C VAL A 52 -7.40 -12.95 4.02
N GLU A 53 -6.57 -13.81 3.44
CA GLU A 53 -6.09 -15.05 4.06
C GLU A 53 -4.55 -15.04 4.14
N GLY A 54 -4.02 -14.68 5.30
CA GLY A 54 -2.57 -14.59 5.51
C GLY A 54 -1.94 -13.56 4.56
N ASP A 55 -1.02 -14.01 3.71
CA ASP A 55 -0.32 -13.17 2.74
C ASP A 55 -1.05 -12.99 1.40
N PHE A 56 -2.25 -13.57 1.26
CA PHE A 56 -3.06 -13.50 0.05
C PHE A 56 -4.37 -12.74 0.30
N ALA A 57 -4.84 -12.03 -0.72
CA ALA A 57 -6.15 -11.41 -0.74
C ALA A 57 -6.96 -11.91 -1.95
N GLU A 58 -8.25 -12.16 -1.71
CA GLU A 58 -9.22 -12.32 -2.78
C GLU A 58 -9.71 -10.93 -3.19
N ILE A 59 -9.48 -10.61 -4.46
CA ILE A 59 -9.89 -9.35 -5.06
C ILE A 59 -10.95 -9.56 -6.12
N HIS A 60 -11.79 -8.54 -6.29
CA HIS A 60 -12.80 -8.45 -7.32
C HIS A 60 -12.56 -7.16 -8.10
N TYR A 61 -12.29 -7.29 -9.40
CA TYR A 61 -12.10 -6.11 -10.24
C TYR A 61 -13.38 -5.27 -10.31
N ARG A 62 -13.27 -3.94 -10.25
CA ARG A 62 -14.44 -3.06 -10.37
C ARG A 62 -15.05 -3.10 -11.76
N GLU A 63 -14.20 -3.13 -12.76
CA GLU A 63 -14.59 -3.05 -14.17
C GLU A 63 -14.94 -4.42 -14.77
N SER A 64 -14.45 -5.51 -14.16
CA SER A 64 -14.76 -6.86 -14.61
C SER A 64 -15.30 -7.68 -13.44
N ARG A 65 -16.35 -8.46 -13.65
CA ARG A 65 -16.89 -9.40 -12.64
C ARG A 65 -15.93 -10.55 -12.28
N LYS A 66 -14.65 -10.40 -12.59
CA LYS A 66 -13.60 -11.38 -12.37
C LYS A 66 -13.11 -11.26 -10.93
N LYS A 67 -13.05 -12.41 -10.27
CA LYS A 67 -12.40 -12.59 -8.98
C LYS A 67 -11.04 -13.23 -9.17
N LEU A 68 -10.06 -12.81 -8.38
CA LEU A 68 -8.71 -13.34 -8.43
C LEU A 68 -8.11 -13.37 -7.03
N ARG A 69 -7.31 -14.38 -6.74
CA ARG A 69 -6.50 -14.42 -5.51
C ARG A 69 -5.09 -13.94 -5.85
N VAL A 70 -4.63 -12.90 -5.18
CA VAL A 70 -3.33 -12.26 -5.42
C VAL A 70 -2.58 -12.06 -4.10
N PRO A 71 -1.25 -12.00 -4.10
CA PRO A 71 -0.49 -11.64 -2.91
C PRO A 71 -0.82 -10.22 -2.47
N VAL A 72 -0.99 -9.99 -1.17
CA VAL A 72 -1.33 -8.66 -0.65
C VAL A 72 -0.24 -7.63 -1.00
N GLY A 73 1.01 -8.07 -1.10
CA GLY A 73 2.14 -7.23 -1.53
C GLY A 73 2.01 -6.67 -2.96
N GLU A 74 1.19 -7.27 -3.82
CA GLU A 74 0.92 -6.76 -5.18
C GLU A 74 -0.20 -5.72 -5.20
N LEU A 75 -0.96 -5.60 -4.10
CA LEU A 75 -2.00 -4.58 -3.96
C LEU A 75 -1.38 -3.24 -3.55
N GLN A 76 -1.93 -2.18 -4.12
CA GLN A 76 -1.53 -0.81 -3.82
C GLN A 76 -2.73 -0.04 -3.31
N GLU A 77 -2.55 0.65 -2.18
CA GLU A 77 -3.51 1.63 -1.72
C GLU A 77 -3.36 2.88 -2.59
N ASN A 78 -4.41 3.24 -3.31
CA ASN A 78 -4.48 4.54 -3.93
C ASN A 78 -5.26 5.44 -2.96
N GLU A 79 -4.52 6.07 -2.05
CA GLU A 79 -4.99 7.28 -1.38
C GLU A 79 -5.11 8.37 -2.45
N SER A 80 -6.12 8.26 -3.33
CA SER A 80 -6.56 9.40 -4.12
C SER A 80 -7.06 10.43 -3.11
N ALA A 81 -6.15 11.30 -2.71
CA ALA A 81 -6.45 12.50 -2.00
C ALA A 81 -7.38 13.34 -2.89
N PHE A 82 -8.54 13.69 -2.32
CA PHE A 82 -9.54 14.65 -2.79
C PHE A 82 -10.59 14.12 -3.75
#